data_AF-C6TBR7-F1
#
_entry.id   AF-C6TBR7-F1
#
_cell.length_a   1.000
_cell.length_b   1.000
_cell.length_c   1.000
_cell.angle_alpha   90.00
_cell.angle_beta   90.00
_cell.angle_gamma   90.00
#
_symmetry.space_group_name_H-M   'P 1'
#
loop_
_entity.id
_entity.type
_entity.pdbx_description
1 polymer ?
#
loop_
_entity_poly.entity_id
_entity_poly.type
_entity_poly.pdbx_seq_one_letter_code
_entity_poly.pdbx_strand_id
1 'polypeptide(L)'
;MDSLCCFSSVSQVVGGRSSCNSGKGKSSQSSVKYGYSLVKGKANHPMEDYHVAKFVQFKGRELGLFAIYDGHLGDSVPAYLQKHLFSNILKDEDFWNDPFMSISNAYETTDQAILSHSPDLGRGGSTAVTAILINNQKLWVANVGDSRAVVSRGGGGWTDDN
;
A
#
# COMPACT_ATOMS: atom_id res chain seq x y z
N MET A 1 15.14 -36.75 -13.85
CA MET A 1 16.56 -36.44 -14.03
C MET A 1 16.66 -35.42 -15.14
N ASP A 2 16.93 -34.13 -14.99
CA ASP A 2 17.02 -33.16 -13.89
C ASP A 2 16.81 -31.80 -14.62
N SER A 3 15.93 -30.93 -14.12
CA SER A 3 16.25 -29.74 -13.31
C SER A 3 17.34 -28.84 -13.90
N LEU A 4 16.98 -27.56 -14.12
CA LEU A 4 17.73 -26.31 -13.87
C LEU A 4 17.14 -25.21 -14.80
N CYS A 5 16.09 -24.49 -14.40
CA CYS A 5 16.14 -23.30 -13.53
C CYS A 5 17.21 -22.28 -13.95
N CYS A 6 16.86 -21.39 -14.88
CA CYS A 6 17.54 -20.11 -15.05
C CYS A 6 16.71 -19.00 -14.38
N PHE A 7 16.79 -18.92 -13.06
CA PHE A 7 16.48 -17.67 -12.36
C PHE A 7 17.71 -16.77 -12.44
N SER A 8 17.60 -15.67 -13.17
CA SER A 8 18.58 -14.58 -13.12
C SER A 8 17.88 -13.26 -13.36
N SER A 9 17.41 -12.66 -12.28
CA SER A 9 17.49 -11.21 -12.11
C SER A 9 17.59 -10.94 -10.60
N VAL A 10 18.79 -11.12 -10.09
CA VAL A 10 19.22 -10.45 -8.86
C VAL A 10 19.07 -8.96 -9.15
N SER A 11 18.03 -8.33 -8.62
CA SER A 11 17.98 -6.86 -8.57
C SER A 11 19.12 -6.43 -7.68
N GLN A 12 20.22 -6.01 -8.31
CA GLN A 12 21.31 -5.38 -7.62
C GLN A 12 20.78 -4.14 -6.90
N VAL A 13 20.97 -4.12 -5.59
CA VAL A 13 20.84 -2.92 -4.78
C VAL A 13 22.01 -2.02 -5.17
N VAL A 14 21.80 -1.12 -6.12
CA VAL A 14 22.75 -0.04 -6.44
C VAL A 14 22.05 1.28 -6.18
N GLY A 15 22.59 2.00 -5.21
CA GLY A 15 22.11 3.28 -4.72
C GLY A 15 22.07 4.35 -5.80
N GLY A 16 20.86 4.68 -6.22
CA GLY A 16 20.50 5.97 -6.78
C GLY A 16 19.12 6.31 -6.23
N ARG A 17 19.02 7.29 -5.33
CA ARG A 17 17.73 7.79 -4.81
C ARG A 17 16.99 8.49 -5.96
N SER A 18 16.32 7.73 -6.81
CA SER A 18 15.47 8.30 -7.85
C SER A 18 14.32 9.05 -7.17
N SER A 19 14.30 10.37 -7.33
CA SER A 19 13.28 11.28 -6.78
C SER A 19 11.91 11.15 -7.45
N CYS A 20 11.80 10.25 -8.43
CA CYS A 20 10.57 9.93 -9.14
C CYS A 20 10.47 8.42 -9.40
N ASN A 21 9.25 7.90 -9.27
CA ASN A 21 8.89 6.53 -9.60
C ASN A 21 7.51 6.52 -10.24
N SER A 22 7.31 5.74 -11.30
CA SER A 22 6.01 5.60 -11.93
C SER A 22 5.84 4.19 -12.45
N GLY A 23 4.61 3.70 -12.45
CA GLY A 23 4.33 2.34 -12.88
C GLY A 23 2.86 2.13 -13.20
N LYS A 24 2.59 0.96 -13.75
CA LYS A 24 1.24 0.52 -14.13
C LYS A 24 1.16 -0.99 -14.09
N GLY A 25 -0.06 -1.49 -13.97
CA GLY A 25 -0.33 -2.92 -14.03
C GLY A 25 -1.80 -3.21 -14.27
N LYS A 26 -2.13 -4.48 -14.29
CA LYS A 26 -3.50 -4.96 -14.54
C LYS A 26 -3.76 -6.25 -13.77
N SER A 27 -5.04 -6.52 -13.52
CA SER A 27 -5.50 -7.78 -12.96
C SER A 27 -5.28 -8.93 -13.95
N SER A 28 -5.16 -10.16 -13.45
CA SER A 28 -5.01 -11.37 -14.28
C SER A 28 -6.18 -11.53 -15.25
N GLN A 29 -7.39 -11.18 -14.81
CA GLN A 29 -8.61 -11.22 -15.62
C GLN A 29 -8.76 -10.01 -16.56
N SER A 30 -7.75 -9.13 -16.65
CA SER A 30 -7.68 -7.92 -17.49
C SER A 30 -8.84 -6.91 -17.34
N SER A 31 -9.72 -7.09 -16.36
CA SER A 31 -10.88 -6.23 -16.09
C SER A 31 -10.51 -4.94 -15.35
N VAL A 32 -9.42 -4.96 -14.58
CA VAL A 32 -8.98 -3.82 -13.75
C VAL A 32 -7.55 -3.47 -14.09
N LYS A 33 -7.27 -2.17 -14.19
CA LYS A 33 -5.94 -1.61 -14.47
C LYS A 33 -5.60 -0.59 -13.39
N TYR A 34 -4.32 -0.44 -13.10
CA TYR A 34 -3.83 0.61 -12.21
C TYR A 34 -2.65 1.33 -12.84
N GLY A 35 -2.43 2.56 -12.39
CA GLY A 35 -1.25 3.37 -12.66
C GLY A 35 -0.91 4.20 -11.43
N TYR A 36 0.36 4.55 -11.27
CA TYR A 36 0.82 5.43 -10.20
C TYR A 36 1.98 6.31 -10.69
N SER A 37 2.13 7.47 -10.04
CA SER A 37 3.26 8.37 -10.20
C SER A 37 3.60 8.95 -8.84
N LEU A 38 4.88 8.93 -8.52
CA LEU A 38 5.47 9.40 -7.27
C LEU A 38 6.56 10.39 -7.64
N VAL A 39 6.47 11.62 -7.14
CA VAL A 39 7.38 12.71 -7.49
C VAL A 39 7.64 13.55 -6.25
N LYS A 40 8.92 13.74 -5.89
CA LYS A 40 9.34 14.56 -4.72
C LYS A 40 8.87 16.02 -4.80
N GLY A 41 8.75 16.56 -6.00
CA GLY A 41 8.41 17.97 -6.20
C GLY A 41 9.48 18.91 -5.63
N LYS A 42 9.04 20.03 -5.03
CA LYS A 42 9.90 21.12 -4.56
C LYS A 42 10.20 21.08 -3.06
N ALA A 43 9.84 19.99 -2.37
CA ALA A 43 10.05 19.87 -0.94
C ALA A 43 11.54 19.99 -0.58
N ASN A 44 11.82 20.74 0.48
CA ASN A 44 13.19 20.98 0.97
C ASN A 44 13.74 19.80 1.79
N HIS A 45 12.88 18.87 2.24
CA HIS A 45 13.26 17.61 2.86
C HIS A 45 13.40 16.49 1.80
N PRO A 46 13.95 15.31 2.13
CA PRO A 46 13.95 14.13 1.27
C PRO A 46 12.53 13.66 0.89
N MET A 47 12.42 12.72 -0.06
CA MET A 47 11.13 12.09 -0.36
C MET A 47 10.70 11.24 0.84
N GLU A 48 9.52 11.53 1.41
CA GLU A 48 8.98 10.81 2.58
C GLU A 48 7.75 9.98 2.21
N ASP A 49 7.12 10.18 1.05
CA ASP A 49 5.95 9.40 0.66
C ASP A 49 6.32 8.02 0.09
N TYR A 50 5.49 7.04 0.42
CA TYR A 50 5.53 5.68 -0.11
C TYR A 50 4.17 5.27 -0.67
N HIS A 51 4.16 4.24 -1.50
CA HIS A 51 2.92 3.66 -2.01
C HIS A 51 3.03 2.15 -2.15
N VAL A 52 1.88 1.50 -2.30
CA VAL A 52 1.77 0.12 -2.79
C VAL A 52 0.82 0.14 -3.97
N ALA A 53 1.16 -0.57 -5.04
CA ALA A 53 0.27 -0.76 -6.18
C ALA A 53 0.60 -2.09 -6.86
N LYS A 54 -0.15 -3.15 -6.54
CA LYS A 54 0.09 -4.49 -7.10
C LYS A 54 -1.15 -5.37 -7.03
N PHE A 55 -1.19 -6.36 -7.92
CA PHE A 55 -2.08 -7.51 -7.79
C PHE A 55 -1.31 -8.70 -7.23
N VAL A 56 -1.94 -9.49 -6.35
CA VAL A 56 -1.38 -10.72 -5.79
C VAL A 56 -2.43 -11.82 -5.79
N GLN A 57 -1.98 -13.08 -5.89
CA GLN A 57 -2.83 -14.25 -5.65
C GLN A 57 -2.66 -14.70 -4.20
N PHE A 58 -3.74 -14.77 -3.44
CA PHE A 58 -3.71 -15.13 -2.03
C PHE A 58 -4.92 -16.01 -1.68
N LYS A 59 -4.65 -17.23 -1.17
CA LYS A 59 -5.67 -18.25 -0.83
C LYS A 59 -6.71 -18.47 -1.96
N GLY A 60 -6.25 -18.57 -3.21
CA GLY A 60 -7.09 -18.80 -4.39
C GLY A 60 -7.94 -17.60 -4.84
N ARG A 61 -7.67 -16.41 -4.29
CA ARG A 61 -8.35 -15.15 -4.63
C ARG A 61 -7.34 -14.15 -5.17
N GLU A 62 -7.76 -13.35 -6.14
CA GLU A 62 -6.96 -12.23 -6.62
C GLU A 62 -7.24 -11.00 -5.74
N LEU A 63 -6.18 -10.37 -5.25
CA LEU A 63 -6.25 -9.15 -4.47
C LEU A 63 -5.51 -8.02 -5.20
N GLY A 64 -6.20 -6.92 -5.45
CA GLY A 64 -5.58 -5.64 -5.77
C GLY A 64 -5.26 -4.90 -4.47
N LEU A 65 -3.98 -4.63 -4.21
CA LEU A 65 -3.51 -3.93 -3.02
C LEU A 65 -2.95 -2.57 -3.44
N PHE A 66 -3.56 -1.51 -2.92
CA PHE A 66 -3.20 -0.14 -3.24
C PHE A 66 -3.09 0.68 -1.96
N ALA A 67 -2.04 1.47 -1.82
CA ALA A 67 -1.90 2.37 -0.68
C ALA A 67 -1.06 3.59 -1.02
N ILE A 68 -1.30 4.68 -0.30
CA ILE A 68 -0.44 5.85 -0.24
C ILE A 68 -0.16 6.13 1.24
N TYR A 69 1.09 6.46 1.53
CA TYR A 69 1.60 6.80 2.85
C TYR A 69 2.33 8.14 2.72
N ASP A 70 1.80 9.19 3.33
CA ASP A 70 2.40 10.52 3.36
C ASP A 70 3.18 10.69 4.67
N GLY A 71 4.50 10.58 4.57
CA GLY A 71 5.42 10.64 5.70
C GLY A 71 5.68 12.07 6.16
N HIS A 72 5.93 12.23 7.46
CA HIS A 72 6.39 13.49 8.03
C HIS A 72 7.43 13.27 9.12
N LEU A 73 8.46 14.13 9.11
CA LEU A 73 9.60 14.06 10.03
C LEU A 73 10.41 12.75 9.89
N GLY A 74 10.52 12.24 8.65
CA GLY A 74 11.26 11.04 8.29
C GLY A 74 10.49 10.08 7.39
N ASP A 75 11.23 9.25 6.66
CA ASP A 75 10.72 8.28 5.68
C ASP A 75 10.60 6.85 6.27
N SER A 76 10.95 6.66 7.54
CA SER A 76 11.05 5.34 8.17
C SER A 76 9.70 4.71 8.52
N VAL A 77 8.75 5.50 9.03
CA VAL A 77 7.37 5.04 9.29
C VAL A 77 6.62 4.67 7.99
N PRO A 78 6.57 5.52 6.95
CA PRO A 78 5.91 5.14 5.71
C PRO A 78 6.61 3.95 5.01
N ALA A 79 7.94 3.83 5.11
CA ALA A 79 8.66 2.64 4.64
C ALA A 79 8.28 1.37 5.43
N TYR A 80 8.03 1.48 6.74
CA TYR A 80 7.53 0.38 7.57
C TYR A 80 6.12 -0.03 7.14
N LEU A 81 5.21 0.94 6.99
CA LEU A 81 3.84 0.71 6.53
C LEU A 81 3.80 -0.02 5.18
N GLN A 82 4.61 0.41 4.21
CA GLN A 82 4.72 -0.23 2.89
C GLN A 82 5.06 -1.72 2.97
N LYS A 83 5.90 -2.11 3.93
CA LYS A 83 6.36 -3.49 4.09
C LYS A 83 5.38 -4.35 4.89
N HIS A 84 4.75 -3.77 5.91
CA HIS A 84 4.10 -4.55 6.98
C HIS A 84 2.58 -4.45 6.98
N LEU A 85 1.97 -3.32 6.61
CA LEU A 85 0.53 -3.10 6.85
C LEU A 85 -0.35 -4.13 6.11
N PHE A 86 -0.14 -4.33 4.81
CA PHE A 86 -0.89 -5.36 4.08
C PHE A 86 -0.60 -6.78 4.55
N SER A 87 0.65 -7.05 4.96
CA SER A 87 1.00 -8.37 5.50
C SER A 87 0.23 -8.64 6.79
N ASN A 88 0.10 -7.65 7.67
CA ASN A 88 -0.64 -7.76 8.92
C ASN A 88 -2.14 -7.96 8.67
N ILE A 89 -2.73 -7.20 7.73
CA ILE A 89 -4.14 -7.36 7.32
C ILE A 89 -4.40 -8.79 6.82
N LEU A 90 -3.57 -9.30 5.91
CA LEU A 90 -3.79 -10.61 5.27
C LEU A 90 -3.40 -11.81 6.15
N LYS A 91 -2.64 -11.57 7.22
CA LYS A 91 -2.27 -12.58 8.21
C LYS A 91 -3.43 -12.91 9.14
N ASP A 92 -4.33 -11.96 9.39
CA ASP A 92 -5.54 -12.20 10.17
C ASP A 92 -6.44 -13.22 9.45
N GLU A 93 -6.77 -14.31 10.13
CA GLU A 93 -7.59 -15.38 9.56
C GLU A 93 -9.04 -14.94 9.36
N ASP A 94 -9.51 -14.01 10.20
CA ASP A 94 -10.86 -13.47 10.15
C ASP A 94 -11.03 -12.42 9.05
N PHE A 95 -9.97 -12.04 8.33
CA PHE A 95 -10.05 -11.08 7.22
C PHE A 95 -11.12 -11.45 6.18
N TRP A 96 -11.41 -12.75 6.01
CA TRP A 96 -12.41 -13.21 5.04
C TRP A 96 -13.85 -13.17 5.57
N ASN A 97 -14.02 -13.23 6.89
CA ASN A 97 -15.31 -13.25 7.57
C ASN A 97 -15.71 -11.84 8.00
N ASP A 98 -14.78 -11.11 8.61
CA ASP A 98 -14.91 -9.73 9.06
C ASP A 98 -13.71 -8.86 8.61
N PRO A 99 -13.67 -8.47 7.32
CA PRO A 99 -12.61 -7.60 6.82
C PRO A 99 -12.53 -6.26 7.55
N PHE A 100 -13.64 -5.74 8.07
CA PHE A 100 -13.67 -4.46 8.78
C PHE A 100 -12.83 -4.55 10.06
N MET A 101 -13.13 -5.55 10.89
CA MET A 101 -12.41 -5.76 12.15
C MET A 101 -10.94 -6.10 11.90
N SER A 102 -10.64 -6.99 10.95
CA SER A 102 -9.26 -7.36 10.63
C SER A 102 -8.42 -6.19 10.10
N ILE A 103 -9.01 -5.31 9.28
CA ILE A 103 -8.31 -4.10 8.82
C ILE A 103 -8.06 -3.16 10.00
N SER A 104 -9.05 -2.91 10.85
CA SER A 104 -8.90 -2.05 12.03
C SER A 104 -7.80 -2.57 12.97
N ASN A 105 -7.86 -3.84 13.32
CA ASN A 105 -6.89 -4.50 14.20
C ASN A 105 -5.47 -4.49 13.61
N ALA A 106 -5.35 -4.67 12.30
CA ALA A 106 -4.06 -4.62 11.63
C ALA A 106 -3.46 -3.20 11.63
N TYR A 107 -4.27 -2.15 11.48
CA TYR A 107 -3.81 -0.77 11.64
C TYR A 107 -3.30 -0.53 13.06
N GLU A 108 -4.09 -0.88 14.08
CA GLU A 108 -3.71 -0.73 15.48
C GLU A 108 -2.45 -1.52 15.84
N THR A 109 -2.39 -2.80 15.46
CA THR A 109 -1.22 -3.65 15.73
C THR A 109 0.04 -3.12 15.02
N THR A 110 -0.11 -2.59 13.80
CA THR A 110 1.00 -1.99 13.05
C THR A 110 1.49 -0.71 13.75
N ASP A 111 0.57 0.12 14.24
CA ASP A 111 0.91 1.33 15.01
C ASP A 111 1.64 0.99 16.31
N GLN A 112 1.17 0.00 17.08
CA GLN A 112 1.86 -0.48 18.27
C GLN A 112 3.26 -1.04 17.96
N ALA A 113 3.42 -1.70 16.81
CA ALA A 113 4.72 -2.17 16.35
C ALA A 113 5.66 -0.98 16.02
N ILE A 114 5.15 0.09 15.41
CA ILE A 114 5.92 1.31 15.14
C ILE A 114 6.34 1.98 16.45
N LEU A 115 5.42 2.15 17.41
CA LEU A 115 5.70 2.77 18.70
C LEU A 115 6.71 1.98 19.52
N SER A 116 6.63 0.64 19.52
CA SER A 116 7.60 -0.22 20.22
C SER A 116 9.01 -0.19 19.60
N HIS A 117 9.14 0.16 18.32
CA HIS A 117 10.42 0.31 17.61
C HIS A 117 10.80 1.79 17.39
N SER A 118 10.16 2.74 18.10
CA SER A 118 10.43 4.17 17.92
C SER A 118 11.91 4.58 18.04
N PRO A 119 12.76 3.96 18.89
CA PRO A 119 14.19 4.28 18.90
C PRO A 119 14.90 4.02 17.56
N ASP A 120 14.43 3.03 16.79
CA ASP A 120 15.02 2.63 15.51
C ASP A 120 14.37 3.34 14.31
N LEU A 121 13.08 3.67 14.41
CA LEU A 121 12.31 4.33 13.34
C LEU A 121 12.36 5.87 13.40
N GLY A 122 12.79 6.44 14.53
CA GLY A 122 12.83 7.88 14.74
C GLY A 122 11.49 8.49 15.18
N ARG A 123 11.42 9.82 15.16
CA ARG A 123 10.29 10.62 15.70
C ARG A 123 9.19 10.94 14.67
N GLY A 124 9.23 10.29 13.50
CA GLY A 124 8.32 10.56 12.39
C GLY A 124 6.98 9.87 12.51
N GLY A 125 6.11 10.17 11.56
CA GLY A 125 4.80 9.55 11.39
C GLY A 125 4.44 9.45 9.92
N SER A 126 3.25 8.92 9.65
CA SER A 126 2.72 8.83 8.30
C SER A 126 1.20 8.83 8.31
N THR A 127 0.59 9.36 7.26
CA THR A 127 -0.79 8.99 6.92
C THR A 127 -0.83 7.56 6.39
N ALA A 128 -2.03 6.98 6.29
CA ALA A 128 -2.25 5.76 5.54
C ALA A 128 -3.64 5.76 4.92
N VAL A 129 -3.69 5.70 3.59
CA VAL A 129 -4.91 5.36 2.85
C VAL A 129 -4.66 4.06 2.10
N THR A 130 -5.47 3.03 2.37
CA THR A 130 -5.36 1.72 1.73
C THR A 130 -6.65 1.37 1.01
N ALA A 131 -6.54 0.73 -0.15
CA ALA A 131 -7.63 0.12 -0.87
C ALA A 131 -7.30 -1.35 -1.20
N ILE A 132 -8.24 -2.24 -0.88
CA ILE A 132 -8.14 -3.69 -1.13
C ILE A 132 -9.30 -4.11 -2.03
N LEU A 133 -8.97 -4.53 -3.25
CA LEU A 133 -9.93 -5.04 -4.22
C LEU A 133 -9.89 -6.57 -4.26
N ILE A 134 -10.97 -7.22 -3.83
CA ILE A 134 -11.08 -8.68 -3.80
C ILE A 134 -11.81 -9.16 -5.06
N ASN A 135 -11.15 -10.04 -5.83
CA ASN A 135 -11.67 -10.67 -7.04
C ASN A 135 -12.29 -9.69 -8.05
N ASN A 136 -11.76 -8.47 -8.14
CA ASN A 136 -12.30 -7.41 -9.00
C ASN A 136 -13.78 -7.05 -8.72
N GLN A 137 -14.28 -7.34 -7.52
CA GLN A 137 -15.71 -7.22 -7.17
C GLN A 137 -15.96 -6.38 -5.92
N LYS A 138 -15.21 -6.60 -4.85
CA LYS A 138 -15.43 -5.93 -3.56
C LYS A 138 -14.24 -5.06 -3.20
N LEU A 139 -14.48 -3.77 -3.01
CA LEU A 139 -13.47 -2.79 -2.64
C LEU A 139 -13.63 -2.42 -1.16
N TRP A 140 -12.55 -2.56 -0.39
CA TRP A 140 -12.44 -2.03 0.97
C TRP A 140 -11.48 -0.86 0.98
N VAL A 141 -11.85 0.22 1.66
CA VAL A 141 -11.01 1.41 1.82
C VAL A 141 -10.90 1.72 3.31
N ALA A 142 -9.69 2.00 3.78
CA ALA A 142 -9.41 2.48 5.12
C ALA A 142 -8.49 3.70 5.04
N ASN A 143 -8.70 4.66 5.93
CA ASN A 143 -7.98 5.93 5.94
C ASN A 143 -7.67 6.39 7.37
N VAL A 144 -6.41 6.75 7.61
CA VAL A 144 -5.94 7.44 8.82
C VAL A 144 -5.07 8.62 8.39
N GLY A 145 -5.41 9.82 8.86
CA GLY A 145 -4.77 11.07 8.46
C GLY A 145 -5.56 11.83 7.38
N ASP A 146 -4.88 12.74 6.70
CA ASP A 146 -5.45 13.73 5.77
C ASP A 146 -5.22 13.42 4.28
N SER A 147 -4.57 12.30 3.98
CA SER A 147 -4.64 11.67 2.64
C SER A 147 -6.08 11.23 2.31
N ARG A 148 -6.35 10.92 1.02
CA ARG A 148 -7.71 10.65 0.57
C ARG A 148 -7.79 9.62 -0.55
N ALA A 149 -8.81 8.76 -0.47
CA ALA A 149 -9.27 7.92 -1.56
C ALA A 149 -10.63 8.44 -2.08
N VAL A 150 -10.79 8.41 -3.40
CA VAL A 150 -11.91 9.00 -4.13
C VAL A 150 -12.41 7.95 -5.11
N VAL A 151 -13.67 7.53 -4.98
CA VAL A 151 -14.32 6.57 -5.88
C VAL A 151 -15.33 7.31 -6.77
N SER A 152 -15.18 7.20 -8.08
CA SER A 152 -16.16 7.70 -9.06
C SER A 152 -16.95 6.54 -9.66
N ARG A 153 -18.27 6.69 -9.76
CA ARG A 153 -19.18 5.72 -10.38
C ARG A 153 -20.16 6.47 -11.29
N GLY A 154 -20.30 6.02 -12.53
CA GLY A 154 -21.30 6.58 -13.47
C GLY A 154 -20.94 7.93 -14.07
N GLY A 155 -19.71 8.43 -13.91
CA GLY A 155 -19.25 9.68 -14.52
C GLY A 155 -19.81 10.97 -13.91
N GLY A 156 -20.64 10.88 -12.86
CA GLY A 156 -21.08 12.03 -12.07
C GLY A 156 -19.95 12.51 -11.16
N GLY A 157 -19.61 13.80 -11.25
CA GLY A 157 -18.75 14.47 -10.29
C GLY A 157 -19.36 14.44 -8.88
N TRP A 158 -18.51 14.50 -7.87
CA TRP A 158 -18.86 14.63 -6.47
C TRP A 158 -19.85 15.77 -6.27
N THR A 159 -21.09 15.45 -5.89
CA THR A 159 -21.96 16.41 -5.22
C THR A 159 -21.77 16.19 -3.73
N ASP A 160 -21.42 17.26 -3.01
CA ASP A 160 -21.47 17.27 -1.56
C ASP A 160 -22.94 17.17 -1.15
N ASP A 161 -23.38 15.95 -0.85
CA ASP A 161 -24.71 15.74 -0.26
C ASP A 161 -24.56 15.86 1.26
N ASN A 162 -25.07 16.99 1.76
CA ASN A 162 -25.25 17.46 3.14
C ASN A 162 -25.39 16.38 4.24
#